data_AF-A0A9P3CKK3-F1
#
_entry.id   AF-A0A9P3CKK3-F1
#
_cell.length_a   1.000
_cell.length_b   1.000
_cell.length_c   1.000
_cell.angle_alpha   90.00
_cell.angle_beta   90.00
_cell.angle_gamma   90.00
#
_symmetry.space_group_name_H-M   'P 1'
#
loop_
_entity.id
_entity.type
_entity.pdbx_description
1 polymer ?
#
loop_
_entity_poly.entity_id
_entity_poly.type
_entity_poly.pdbx_seq_one_letter_code
_entity_poly.pdbx_strand_id
1 'polypeptide(L)'
;MSSSTILGKRKAPDNSPTRRPRKRFSAAELYNPTMVTIVVSQAGVVGRDENAPSEEFVVPRGLIRSHSKYFESAFRKQWTESRSKTLQVDDVSPMTFRIFVAWLFYQEIFYDEERIEPENTAPCTSGQQSNSTAQGPSTECRTTSRQKAGANTTTASGSDMLLDSDYDEQIAKEPVSVKCHIDPYDPYDAMTWPWTDLYELYVFSEKYDTRGLRIKVFDLIQLRMARNAMLYESRWLPDPDDITYLVDNLPQNSKLLQLLSRYYQAQSARAVERRFPKLCRMPSSFLAQCYLQSMRFMQAKHCPTCQARQRHTHDRAHTWEDTVPAQAIGPCVCHEHGDDLEEAAECQERWKVRMQDLKDEVAQKADTVATSQEIITIVP
;
A
#
# COMPACT_ATOMS: atom_id res chain seq x y z
N MET A 1 68.21 5.15 -31.80
CA MET A 1 67.14 5.62 -30.89
C MET A 1 65.90 5.88 -31.73
N SER A 2 64.96 4.94 -31.76
CA SER A 2 63.71 5.09 -32.52
C SER A 2 62.59 4.45 -31.70
N SER A 3 61.72 5.30 -31.15
CA SER A 3 60.51 4.92 -30.42
C SER A 3 59.43 4.52 -31.42
N SER A 4 58.83 3.34 -31.23
CA SER A 4 57.66 2.87 -31.98
C SER A 4 56.47 2.79 -31.04
N THR A 5 55.48 3.66 -31.27
CA THR A 5 54.24 3.78 -30.51
C THR A 5 53.20 2.82 -31.07
N ILE A 6 52.75 1.83 -30.28
CA ILE A 6 51.66 0.93 -30.65
C ILE A 6 50.33 1.55 -30.21
N LEU A 7 49.54 2.02 -31.18
CA LEU A 7 48.15 2.46 -31.00
C LEU A 7 47.23 1.24 -30.88
N GLY A 8 46.71 0.99 -29.68
CA GLY A 8 45.65 0.01 -29.42
C GLY A 8 44.29 0.54 -29.88
N LYS A 9 43.65 -0.17 -30.82
CA LYS A 9 42.25 0.03 -31.23
C LYS A 9 41.33 -0.34 -30.06
N ARG A 10 40.71 0.65 -29.42
CA ARG A 10 39.60 0.43 -28.47
C ARG A 10 38.31 0.20 -29.27
N LYS A 11 37.69 -0.96 -29.03
CA LYS A 11 36.37 -1.34 -29.54
C LYS A 11 35.32 -0.47 -28.81
N ALA A 12 34.46 0.22 -29.56
CA ALA A 12 33.41 1.05 -28.98
C ALA A 12 32.41 0.18 -28.19
N PRO A 13 31.89 0.65 -27.04
CA PRO A 13 30.81 -0.03 -26.34
C PRO A 13 29.53 0.08 -27.17
N ASP A 14 28.93 -1.08 -27.43
CA ASP A 14 27.66 -1.23 -28.12
C ASP A 14 26.53 -0.81 -27.16
N ASN A 15 26.05 0.42 -27.32
CA ASN A 15 24.93 1.01 -26.57
C ASN A 15 23.59 0.76 -27.27
N SER A 16 23.34 -0.47 -27.71
CA SER A 16 22.01 -0.85 -28.20
C SER A 16 21.09 -1.19 -27.02
N PRO A 17 19.87 -0.62 -26.95
CA PRO A 17 18.94 -0.88 -25.86
C PRO A 17 18.54 -2.35 -25.89
N THR A 18 19.05 -3.12 -24.92
CA THR A 18 18.72 -4.54 -24.78
C THR A 18 17.29 -4.66 -24.29
N ARG A 19 16.34 -4.58 -25.22
CA ARG A 19 14.94 -4.99 -24.99
C ARG A 19 15.01 -6.40 -24.43
N ARG A 20 14.64 -6.58 -23.15
CA ARG A 20 14.65 -7.91 -22.53
C ARG A 20 13.85 -8.83 -23.45
N PRO A 21 14.45 -9.92 -23.99
CA PRO A 21 13.73 -10.78 -24.90
C PRO A 21 12.52 -11.32 -24.15
N ARG A 22 11.32 -10.98 -24.63
CA ARG A 22 10.08 -11.57 -24.12
C ARG A 22 10.28 -13.08 -24.17
N LYS A 23 10.20 -13.76 -23.02
CA LYS A 23 10.29 -15.23 -22.94
C LYS A 23 9.25 -15.77 -23.92
N ARG A 24 9.72 -16.31 -25.05
CA ARG A 24 8.85 -16.93 -26.04
C ARG A 24 8.33 -18.22 -25.43
N PHE A 25 7.06 -18.24 -25.07
CA PHE A 25 6.36 -19.48 -24.77
C PHE A 25 6.33 -20.33 -26.04
N SER A 26 6.56 -21.63 -25.89
CA SER A 26 6.33 -22.53 -27.02
C SER A 26 4.82 -22.56 -27.34
N ALA A 27 4.45 -22.76 -28.61
CA ALA A 27 3.03 -22.90 -28.98
C ALA A 27 2.35 -24.01 -28.16
N ALA A 28 3.07 -25.11 -27.85
CA ALA A 28 2.56 -26.18 -27.00
C ALA A 28 2.25 -25.72 -25.56
N GLU A 29 3.07 -24.84 -24.97
CA GLU A 29 2.82 -24.26 -23.65
C GLU A 29 1.62 -23.31 -23.62
N LEU A 30 1.25 -22.71 -24.76
CA LEU A 30 0.05 -21.86 -24.87
C LEU A 30 -1.24 -22.68 -24.86
N TYR A 31 -1.27 -23.83 -25.54
CA TYR A 31 -2.47 -24.67 -25.63
C TYR A 31 -2.59 -25.71 -24.52
N ASN A 32 -1.48 -26.12 -23.89
CA ASN A 32 -1.49 -27.06 -22.78
C ASN A 32 -0.51 -26.58 -21.69
N PRO A 33 -0.85 -25.52 -20.95
CA PRO A 33 0.03 -24.98 -19.93
C PRO A 33 0.23 -26.00 -18.81
N THR A 34 1.47 -26.13 -18.34
CA THR A 34 1.72 -26.87 -17.10
C THR A 34 1.07 -26.11 -15.95
N MET A 35 0.07 -26.71 -15.30
CA MET A 35 -0.55 -26.15 -14.10
C MET A 35 0.29 -26.45 -12.86
N VAL A 36 0.26 -25.54 -11.89
CA VAL A 36 0.82 -25.69 -10.54
C VAL A 36 -0.25 -25.30 -9.52
N THR A 37 -0.20 -25.93 -8.35
CA THR A 37 -1.07 -25.62 -7.21
C THR A 37 -0.30 -24.76 -6.22
N ILE A 38 -0.86 -23.61 -5.86
CA ILE A 38 -0.36 -22.77 -4.78
C ILE A 38 -1.34 -22.91 -3.62
N VAL A 39 -0.85 -23.40 -2.50
CA VAL A 39 -1.65 -23.49 -1.28
C VAL A 39 -1.31 -22.28 -0.43
N VAL A 40 -2.32 -21.46 -0.14
CA VAL A 40 -2.16 -20.17 0.54
C VAL A 40 -2.86 -20.22 1.87
N SER A 41 -2.15 -19.84 2.94
CA SER A 41 -2.68 -19.76 4.29
C SER A 41 -2.11 -18.54 5.02
N GLN A 42 -2.62 -18.27 6.21
CA GLN A 42 -2.06 -17.25 7.11
C GLN A 42 -1.43 -17.84 8.38
N ALA A 43 -1.16 -19.15 8.37
CA ALA A 43 -0.64 -19.87 9.53
C ALA A 43 0.76 -19.39 9.97
N GLY A 44 1.54 -18.83 9.04
CA GLY A 44 2.87 -18.27 9.28
C GLY A 44 2.90 -16.81 9.73
N VAL A 45 1.74 -16.14 9.84
CA VAL A 45 1.66 -14.75 10.30
C VAL A 45 1.68 -14.72 11.84
N VAL A 46 2.69 -14.08 12.43
CA VAL A 46 2.86 -13.96 13.89
C VAL A 46 1.57 -13.41 14.52
N GLY A 47 0.98 -14.17 15.45
CA GLY A 47 -0.24 -13.79 16.16
C GLY A 47 -1.54 -14.25 15.52
N ARG A 48 -1.50 -15.00 14.39
CA ARG A 48 -2.66 -15.69 13.84
C ARG A 48 -2.68 -17.17 14.24
N ASP A 49 -3.85 -17.79 14.13
CA ASP A 49 -4.08 -19.20 14.44
C ASP A 49 -3.29 -20.10 13.47
N GLU A 50 -2.57 -21.09 14.01
CA GLU A 50 -1.88 -22.12 13.22
C GLU A 50 -2.87 -22.94 12.37
N ASN A 51 -4.15 -22.95 12.75
CA ASN A 51 -5.24 -23.60 12.02
C ASN A 51 -5.99 -22.64 11.07
N ALA A 52 -5.39 -21.51 10.68
CA ALA A 52 -5.98 -20.61 9.71
C ALA A 52 -6.35 -21.37 8.41
N PRO A 53 -7.54 -21.14 7.84
CA PRO A 53 -7.98 -21.86 6.66
C PRO A 53 -7.01 -21.62 5.49
N SER A 54 -6.65 -22.70 4.80
CA SER A 54 -5.86 -22.65 3.57
C SER A 54 -6.76 -22.75 2.34
N GLU A 55 -6.38 -22.07 1.26
CA GLU A 55 -7.06 -22.14 -0.04
C GLU A 55 -6.07 -22.59 -1.13
N GLU A 56 -6.54 -23.44 -2.05
CA GLU A 56 -5.74 -23.94 -3.16
C GLU A 56 -6.01 -23.16 -4.45
N PHE A 57 -4.96 -22.67 -5.09
CA PHE A 57 -5.03 -21.93 -6.35
C PHE A 57 -4.30 -22.69 -7.46
N VAL A 58 -5.03 -23.09 -8.50
CA VAL A 58 -4.46 -23.79 -9.65
C VAL A 58 -4.17 -22.79 -10.77
N VAL A 59 -2.90 -22.53 -11.06
CA VAL A 59 -2.47 -21.48 -12.01
C VAL A 59 -1.49 -22.00 -13.08
N PRO A 60 -1.48 -21.42 -14.29
CA PRO A 60 -0.48 -21.74 -15.30
C PRO A 60 0.93 -21.38 -14.82
N ARG A 61 1.81 -22.39 -14.73
CA ARG A 61 3.22 -22.23 -14.29
C ARG A 61 3.97 -21.20 -15.13
N GLY A 62 3.71 -21.16 -16.43
CA GLY A 62 4.35 -20.19 -17.33
C GLY A 62 4.00 -18.75 -16.96
N LEU A 63 2.73 -18.51 -16.64
CA LEU A 63 2.19 -17.18 -16.33
C LEU A 63 2.71 -16.64 -15.00
N ILE A 64 2.60 -17.41 -13.91
CA ILE A 64 3.06 -16.94 -12.60
C ILE A 64 4.58 -16.68 -12.60
N ARG A 65 5.37 -17.48 -13.34
CA ARG A 65 6.82 -17.28 -13.48
C ARG A 65 7.19 -16.09 -14.36
N SER A 66 6.36 -15.68 -15.32
CA SER A 66 6.67 -14.50 -16.14
C SER A 66 6.45 -13.18 -15.40
N HIS A 67 5.62 -13.19 -14.36
CA HIS A 67 5.26 -12.00 -13.57
C HIS A 67 5.91 -11.92 -12.18
N SER A 68 6.58 -12.99 -11.72
CA SER A 68 7.23 -13.04 -10.40
C SER A 68 8.62 -13.68 -10.49
N LYS A 69 9.67 -12.99 -10.03
CA LYS A 69 10.99 -13.63 -9.92
C LYS A 69 11.06 -14.65 -8.78
N TYR A 70 10.27 -14.46 -7.74
CA TYR A 70 10.14 -15.42 -6.66
C TYR A 70 9.60 -16.75 -7.19
N PHE A 71 8.42 -16.74 -7.82
CA PHE A 71 7.82 -17.96 -8.37
C PHE A 71 8.64 -18.51 -9.55
N GLU A 72 9.31 -17.64 -10.33
CA GLU A 72 10.31 -18.12 -11.30
C GLU A 72 11.36 -19.00 -10.64
N SER A 73 11.91 -18.56 -9.50
CA SER A 73 12.98 -19.24 -8.77
C SER A 73 12.47 -20.50 -8.07
N ALA A 74 11.32 -20.43 -7.40
CA ALA A 74 10.67 -21.56 -6.73
C ALA A 74 10.38 -22.72 -7.69
N PHE A 75 9.96 -22.42 -8.93
CA PHE A 75 9.65 -23.43 -9.96
C PHE A 75 10.81 -23.75 -10.90
N ARG A 76 12.07 -23.42 -10.57
CA ARG A 76 13.24 -23.90 -11.32
C ARG A 76 13.53 -25.36 -10.98
N LYS A 77 14.02 -26.12 -11.98
CA LYS A 77 14.18 -27.60 -11.97
C LYS A 77 14.95 -28.23 -10.79
N GLN A 78 15.62 -27.42 -9.97
CA GLN A 78 16.45 -27.89 -8.86
C GLN A 78 15.70 -28.03 -7.53
N TRP A 79 14.49 -27.46 -7.43
CA TRP A 79 13.71 -27.42 -6.20
C TRP A 79 12.64 -28.52 -6.17
N THR A 80 12.30 -29.01 -4.99
CA THR A 80 11.26 -30.02 -4.74
C THR A 80 9.91 -29.63 -5.32
N GLU A 81 9.61 -28.33 -5.26
CA GLU A 81 8.41 -27.63 -5.72
C GLU A 81 8.26 -27.73 -7.24
N SER A 82 9.38 -27.75 -7.97
CA SER A 82 9.37 -28.00 -9.41
C SER A 82 8.95 -29.44 -9.76
N ARG A 83 9.08 -30.40 -8.84
CA ARG A 83 8.67 -31.80 -9.04
C ARG A 83 7.26 -32.05 -8.50
N SER A 84 6.95 -31.56 -7.30
CA SER A 84 5.62 -31.69 -6.68
C SER A 84 4.55 -30.90 -7.43
N LYS A 85 4.95 -29.82 -8.11
CA LYS A 85 4.04 -28.81 -8.71
C LYS A 85 3.14 -28.12 -7.69
N THR A 86 3.47 -28.24 -6.40
CA THR A 86 2.75 -27.63 -5.30
C THR A 86 3.70 -26.74 -4.49
N LEU A 87 3.27 -25.53 -4.17
CA LEU A 87 4.01 -24.55 -3.36
C LEU A 87 3.12 -24.04 -2.23
N GLN A 88 3.64 -24.03 -1.01
CA GLN A 88 2.98 -23.47 0.17
C GLN A 88 3.37 -22.00 0.36
N VAL A 89 2.39 -21.17 0.74
CA VAL A 89 2.53 -19.73 1.00
C VAL A 89 1.72 -19.40 2.25
N ASP A 90 2.35 -19.40 3.42
CA ASP A 90 1.65 -19.38 4.73
C ASP A 90 1.55 -18.00 5.37
N ASP A 91 1.98 -16.97 4.67
CA ASP A 91 2.19 -15.62 5.16
C ASP A 91 1.40 -14.58 4.36
N VAL A 92 0.35 -15.02 3.66
CA VAL A 92 -0.49 -14.18 2.77
C VAL A 92 -1.95 -14.55 2.95
N SER A 93 -2.85 -13.57 2.97
CA SER A 93 -4.28 -13.89 2.97
C SER A 93 -4.70 -14.55 1.65
N PRO A 94 -5.58 -15.57 1.67
CA PRO A 94 -6.18 -16.10 0.44
C PRO A 94 -6.81 -14.99 -0.43
N MET A 95 -7.34 -13.94 0.20
CA MET A 95 -7.89 -12.75 -0.46
C MET A 95 -6.86 -12.02 -1.33
N THR A 96 -5.71 -11.67 -0.73
CA THR A 96 -4.61 -10.99 -1.41
C THR A 96 -4.11 -11.83 -2.58
N PHE A 97 -4.02 -13.15 -2.40
CA PHE A 97 -3.59 -14.05 -3.46
C PHE A 97 -4.64 -14.19 -4.57
N ARG A 98 -5.94 -14.20 -4.25
CA ARG A 98 -7.03 -14.19 -5.24
C ARG A 98 -6.96 -12.96 -6.14
N ILE A 99 -6.76 -11.78 -5.56
CA ILE A 99 -6.58 -10.53 -6.31
C ILE A 99 -5.32 -10.59 -7.19
N PHE A 100 -4.22 -11.16 -6.69
CA PHE A 100 -3.03 -11.39 -7.51
C PHE A 100 -3.31 -12.34 -8.68
N VAL A 101 -4.07 -13.42 -8.47
CA VAL A 101 -4.44 -14.35 -9.55
C VAL A 101 -5.33 -13.66 -10.57
N ALA A 102 -6.35 -12.89 -10.14
CA ALA A 102 -7.15 -12.08 -11.05
C ALA A 102 -6.27 -11.12 -11.86
N TRP A 103 -5.35 -10.42 -11.20
CA TRP A 103 -4.39 -9.55 -11.88
C TRP A 103 -3.47 -10.31 -12.85
N LEU A 104 -3.04 -11.54 -12.56
CA LEU A 104 -2.24 -12.33 -13.50
C LEU A 104 -2.97 -12.54 -14.82
N PHE A 105 -4.28 -12.81 -14.78
CA PHE A 105 -5.08 -13.09 -15.96
C PHE A 105 -5.55 -11.82 -16.70
N TYR A 106 -6.07 -10.84 -15.97
CA TYR A 106 -6.72 -9.66 -16.55
C TYR A 106 -5.82 -8.44 -16.61
N GLN A 107 -4.69 -8.47 -15.90
CA GLN A 107 -3.82 -7.32 -15.68
C GLN A 107 -4.56 -6.15 -15.03
N GLU A 108 -5.64 -6.40 -14.30
CA GLU A 108 -6.45 -5.41 -13.59
C GLU A 108 -6.59 -5.79 -12.12
N ILE A 109 -6.80 -4.81 -11.25
CA ILE A 109 -6.99 -5.01 -9.80
C ILE A 109 -8.46 -4.83 -9.53
N PHE A 110 -9.14 -5.91 -9.20
CA PHE A 110 -10.54 -5.94 -8.78
C PHE A 110 -10.76 -7.17 -7.89
N TYR A 111 -11.87 -7.18 -7.17
CA TYR A 111 -12.30 -8.31 -6.37
C TYR A 111 -13.36 -9.09 -7.13
N ASP A 112 -13.09 -10.37 -7.40
CA ASP A 112 -14.02 -11.27 -8.07
C ASP A 112 -14.83 -12.02 -7.00
N GLU A 113 -15.97 -11.43 -6.59
CA GLU A 113 -16.89 -12.05 -5.62
C GLU A 113 -17.57 -13.30 -6.17
N GLU A 114 -17.80 -13.35 -7.49
CA GLU A 114 -18.58 -14.42 -8.13
C GLU A 114 -17.78 -15.71 -8.29
N ARG A 115 -16.46 -15.67 -8.14
CA ARG A 115 -15.60 -16.85 -8.18
C ARG A 115 -15.52 -17.58 -6.83
N ILE A 116 -16.68 -17.84 -6.25
CA ILE A 116 -16.87 -18.96 -5.33
C ILE A 116 -16.90 -20.22 -6.22
N GLU A 117 -15.73 -20.78 -6.52
CA GLU A 117 -15.66 -22.12 -7.12
C GLU A 117 -16.27 -23.14 -6.15
N PRO A 118 -16.95 -24.17 -6.69
CA PRO A 118 -18.13 -24.76 -6.07
C PRO A 118 -17.82 -25.49 -4.75
N GLU A 119 -18.77 -25.42 -3.82
CA GLU A 119 -18.98 -26.44 -2.81
C GLU A 119 -18.98 -27.82 -3.49
N ASN A 120 -17.82 -28.49 -3.50
CA ASN A 120 -17.76 -29.94 -3.69
C ASN A 120 -18.22 -30.60 -2.40
N THR A 121 -19.48 -30.36 -2.04
CA THR A 121 -20.23 -31.24 -1.14
C THR A 121 -20.90 -32.28 -2.03
N ALA A 122 -20.17 -33.33 -2.36
CA ALA A 122 -20.79 -34.54 -2.88
C ALA A 122 -21.89 -34.99 -1.90
N PRO A 123 -23.08 -35.41 -2.39
CA PRO A 123 -24.14 -35.88 -1.52
C PRO A 123 -23.79 -37.28 -1.02
N CYS A 124 -23.24 -37.38 0.18
CA CYS A 124 -23.28 -38.64 0.93
C CYS A 124 -24.63 -38.73 1.63
N THR A 125 -25.60 -39.32 0.93
CA THR A 125 -26.77 -39.92 1.55
C THR A 125 -26.40 -41.18 2.33
N SER A 126 -27.19 -41.45 3.37
CA SER A 126 -27.13 -42.53 4.37
C SER A 126 -26.07 -42.32 5.45
N GLY A 127 -26.38 -42.14 6.74
CA GLY A 127 -27.60 -42.43 7.48
C GLY A 127 -27.22 -43.29 8.67
N GLN A 128 -27.17 -42.72 9.87
CA GLN A 128 -27.78 -43.29 11.07
C GLN A 128 -27.59 -42.37 12.28
N GLN A 129 -28.74 -42.02 12.84
CA GLN A 129 -28.95 -41.38 14.12
C GLN A 129 -28.30 -42.17 15.26
N SER A 130 -27.80 -41.48 16.27
CA SER A 130 -27.98 -41.87 17.67
C SER A 130 -27.74 -40.67 18.58
N ASN A 131 -28.84 -40.24 19.22
CA ASN A 131 -28.87 -39.29 20.33
C ASN A 131 -28.12 -39.85 21.54
N SER A 132 -27.48 -38.99 22.34
CA SER A 132 -27.71 -39.01 23.80
C SER A 132 -27.14 -37.81 24.56
N THR A 133 -28.06 -37.28 25.36
CA THR A 133 -28.02 -36.32 26.46
C THR A 133 -27.21 -36.78 27.68
N ALA A 134 -26.51 -35.85 28.35
CA ALA A 134 -26.37 -35.72 29.83
C ALA A 134 -25.43 -34.51 30.12
N GLN A 135 -25.88 -33.36 30.63
CA GLN A 135 -26.17 -33.00 32.03
C GLN A 135 -25.07 -33.32 33.08
N GLY A 136 -24.24 -32.30 33.38
CA GLY A 136 -23.72 -31.86 34.70
C GLY A 136 -22.87 -32.82 35.57
N PRO A 137 -22.26 -32.36 36.68
CA PRO A 137 -22.32 -31.04 37.31
C PRO A 137 -20.97 -30.39 37.67
N SER A 138 -21.10 -29.19 38.22
CA SER A 138 -20.17 -28.27 38.87
C SER A 138 -19.20 -28.85 39.92
N THR A 139 -18.05 -28.20 40.09
CA THR A 139 -17.35 -28.16 41.38
C THR A 139 -16.67 -26.80 41.59
N GLU A 140 -16.98 -26.21 42.75
CA GLU A 140 -16.53 -24.93 43.29
C GLU A 140 -15.10 -24.96 43.85
N CYS A 141 -14.65 -23.77 44.28
CA CYS A 141 -13.70 -23.50 45.37
C CYS A 141 -12.22 -23.44 44.93
N ARG A 142 -11.40 -22.45 45.29
CA ARG A 142 -11.34 -21.68 46.55
C ARG A 142 -10.47 -20.41 46.38
N THR A 143 -10.90 -19.37 47.08
CA THR A 143 -10.24 -18.10 47.39
C THR A 143 -9.07 -18.26 48.37
N THR A 144 -8.00 -17.45 48.22
CA THR A 144 -7.30 -16.80 49.36
C THR A 144 -6.50 -15.57 48.92
N SER A 145 -6.74 -14.49 49.66
CA SER A 145 -6.03 -13.20 49.74
C SER A 145 -4.55 -13.30 50.15
N ARG A 146 -3.72 -12.26 49.87
CA ARG A 146 -2.96 -11.50 50.89
C ARG A 146 -2.23 -10.23 50.38
N GLN A 147 -2.81 -9.10 50.79
CA GLN A 147 -2.32 -7.77 51.17
C GLN A 147 -0.83 -7.45 51.51
N LYS A 148 -0.55 -6.13 51.37
CA LYS A 148 0.44 -5.20 52.03
C LYS A 148 1.79 -4.97 51.33
N ALA A 149 2.45 -3.80 51.38
CA ALA A 149 2.18 -2.41 51.77
C ALA A 149 3.49 -1.58 51.58
N GLY A 150 3.39 -0.24 51.55
CA GLY A 150 4.50 0.74 51.75
C GLY A 150 4.76 1.61 50.52
N ALA A 151 4.37 2.88 50.38
CA ALA A 151 4.39 4.09 51.22
C ALA A 151 5.78 4.75 51.36
N ASN A 152 5.97 5.90 50.69
CA ASN A 152 6.36 7.23 51.21
C ASN A 152 6.92 8.11 50.05
N THR A 153 6.28 9.22 49.66
CA THR A 153 6.34 10.61 50.20
C THR A 153 7.76 11.20 50.03
N THR A 154 8.00 12.34 49.37
CA THR A 154 7.79 13.70 49.93
C THR A 154 8.07 14.82 48.88
N THR A 155 7.27 15.90 48.93
CA THR A 155 7.58 17.36 48.70
C THR A 155 8.11 17.86 47.35
N ALA A 156 7.82 19.07 46.84
CA ALA A 156 6.86 20.16 47.09
C ALA A 156 7.19 21.28 46.07
N SER A 157 6.34 22.33 46.02
CA SER A 157 6.51 23.62 45.33
C SER A 157 5.95 23.64 43.89
N GLY A 158 4.91 24.38 43.53
CA GLY A 158 4.26 25.53 44.15
C GLY A 158 4.16 26.63 43.08
N SER A 159 2.96 26.91 42.56
CA SER A 159 2.53 28.26 42.17
C SER A 159 1.06 28.22 41.70
N ASP A 160 0.20 28.71 42.58
CA ASP A 160 -1.16 29.17 42.26
C ASP A 160 -1.10 30.33 41.27
N MET A 161 -1.96 30.29 40.25
CA MET A 161 -2.43 31.45 39.49
C MET A 161 -3.91 31.20 39.18
N LEU A 162 -4.76 31.71 40.06
CA LEU A 162 -6.21 31.81 39.90
C LEU A 162 -6.51 32.83 38.79
N LEU A 163 -7.18 32.38 37.73
CA LEU A 163 -7.90 33.26 36.82
C LEU A 163 -9.33 32.76 36.69
N ASP A 164 -10.22 33.42 37.45
CA ASP A 164 -11.65 33.49 37.21
C ASP A 164 -11.89 34.05 35.80
N SER A 165 -12.68 33.34 35.00
CA SER A 165 -13.36 33.90 33.85
C SER A 165 -14.53 32.99 33.49
N ASP A 166 -15.62 33.17 34.23
CA ASP A 166 -16.96 32.78 33.84
C ASP A 166 -17.30 33.39 32.47
N TYR A 167 -17.38 32.56 31.44
CA TYR A 167 -18.14 32.84 30.22
C TYR A 167 -18.80 31.53 29.77
N ASP A 168 -19.94 31.27 30.41
CA ASP A 168 -20.90 30.25 30.04
C ASP A 168 -21.91 30.89 29.08
N GLU A 169 -21.74 30.68 27.77
CA GLU A 169 -22.82 30.90 26.80
C GLU A 169 -22.92 29.70 25.87
N GLN A 170 -23.86 28.84 26.26
CA GLN A 170 -24.34 27.66 25.56
C GLN A 170 -24.92 28.05 24.20
N ILE A 171 -24.08 28.06 23.16
CA ILE A 171 -24.57 27.76 21.81
C ILE A 171 -24.44 26.25 21.63
N ALA A 172 -25.55 25.56 21.87
CA ALA A 172 -25.76 24.19 21.41
C ALA A 172 -25.66 24.17 19.87
N LYS A 173 -24.42 24.10 19.35
CA LYS A 173 -24.18 23.63 17.99
C LYS A 173 -24.53 22.16 18.01
N GLU A 174 -25.72 21.83 17.51
CA GLU A 174 -25.96 20.50 16.99
C GLU A 174 -24.72 20.09 16.19
N PRO A 175 -24.14 18.90 16.45
CA PRO A 175 -23.07 18.43 15.61
C PRO A 175 -23.69 18.27 14.23
N VAL A 176 -23.43 19.25 13.35
CA VAL A 176 -23.61 19.10 11.92
C VAL A 176 -22.89 17.81 11.61
N SER A 177 -23.68 16.75 11.40
CA SER A 177 -23.19 15.46 11.02
C SER A 177 -22.50 15.69 9.70
N VAL A 178 -21.20 15.96 9.77
CA VAL A 178 -20.31 15.96 8.63
C VAL A 178 -20.35 14.52 8.18
N LYS A 179 -21.32 14.22 7.31
CA LYS A 179 -21.34 13.00 6.51
C LYS A 179 -19.99 13.02 5.80
N CYS A 180 -19.02 12.36 6.41
CA CYS A 180 -17.79 12.02 5.75
C CYS A 180 -18.25 11.20 4.56
N HIS A 181 -18.11 11.77 3.37
CA HIS A 181 -18.43 11.11 2.12
C HIS A 181 -17.36 10.01 1.93
N ILE A 182 -17.46 8.96 2.74
CA ILE A 182 -16.74 7.73 2.52
C ILE A 182 -17.49 7.13 1.33
N ASP A 183 -16.81 7.07 0.19
CA ASP A 183 -17.38 6.37 -0.96
C ASP A 183 -17.80 4.96 -0.50
N PRO A 184 -19.02 4.52 -0.88
CA PRO A 184 -19.45 3.17 -0.57
C PRO A 184 -18.41 2.19 -1.13
N TYR A 185 -18.04 1.20 -0.31
CA TYR A 185 -17.10 0.16 -0.72
C TYR A 185 -17.62 -0.51 -1.99
N ASP A 186 -16.81 -0.48 -3.05
CA ASP A 186 -17.08 -1.13 -4.32
C ASP A 186 -15.98 -2.19 -4.58
N PRO A 187 -16.31 -3.49 -4.58
CA PRO A 187 -15.34 -4.55 -4.84
C PRO A 187 -14.71 -4.46 -6.24
N TYR A 188 -15.33 -3.77 -7.19
CA TYR A 188 -14.82 -3.59 -8.55
C TYR A 188 -14.03 -2.30 -8.75
N ASP A 189 -14.19 -1.31 -7.86
CA ASP A 189 -13.37 -0.08 -7.84
C ASP A 189 -12.39 -0.09 -6.67
N ALA A 190 -11.16 -0.51 -6.96
CA ALA A 190 -10.08 -0.58 -5.99
C ALA A 190 -9.67 0.79 -5.40
N MET A 191 -10.14 1.92 -5.95
CA MET A 191 -9.97 3.24 -5.34
C MET A 191 -10.82 3.43 -4.07
N THR A 192 -11.90 2.65 -3.92
CA THR A 192 -12.81 2.70 -2.77
C THR A 192 -12.38 1.78 -1.61
N TRP A 193 -11.49 0.83 -1.87
CA TRP A 193 -11.09 -0.20 -0.89
C TRP A 193 -10.43 0.40 0.35
N PRO A 194 -10.41 -0.27 1.50
CA PRO A 194 -9.59 0.13 2.65
C PRO A 194 -8.09 0.29 2.30
N TRP A 195 -7.38 1.14 3.04
CA TRP A 195 -5.91 1.27 2.88
C TRP A 195 -5.18 -0.04 3.16
N THR A 196 -5.67 -0.81 4.13
CA THR A 196 -5.15 -2.12 4.50
C THR A 196 -5.01 -3.04 3.30
N ASP A 197 -6.03 -3.11 2.44
CA ASP A 197 -6.06 -4.06 1.33
C ASP A 197 -5.06 -3.67 0.24
N LEU A 198 -4.94 -2.38 -0.04
CA LEU A 198 -3.93 -1.84 -0.96
C LEU A 198 -2.51 -2.06 -0.43
N TYR A 199 -2.32 -1.97 0.89
CA TYR A 199 -1.01 -2.17 1.52
C TYR A 199 -0.62 -3.63 1.64
N GLU A 200 -1.54 -4.53 1.95
CA GLU A 200 -1.30 -5.96 1.89
C GLU A 200 -0.91 -6.39 0.46
N LEU A 201 -1.60 -5.88 -0.57
CA LEU A 201 -1.24 -6.12 -1.97
C LEU A 201 0.13 -5.57 -2.34
N TYR A 202 0.47 -4.37 -1.88
CA TYR A 202 1.78 -3.78 -2.15
C TYR A 202 2.89 -4.59 -1.47
N VAL A 203 2.73 -4.92 -0.18
CA VAL A 203 3.67 -5.75 0.60
C VAL A 203 3.84 -7.12 -0.05
N PHE A 204 2.74 -7.77 -0.45
CA PHE A 204 2.78 -9.00 -1.21
C PHE A 204 3.61 -8.83 -2.49
N SER A 205 3.36 -7.78 -3.26
CA SER A 205 4.03 -7.56 -4.53
C SER A 205 5.53 -7.27 -4.40
N GLU A 206 5.95 -6.65 -3.29
CA GLU A 206 7.35 -6.46 -2.92
C GLU A 206 7.98 -7.82 -2.57
N LYS A 207 7.34 -8.56 -1.66
CA LYS A 207 7.85 -9.82 -1.11
C LYS A 207 8.01 -10.92 -2.16
N TYR A 208 7.04 -11.09 -3.05
CA TYR A 208 7.09 -12.09 -4.12
C TYR A 208 7.66 -11.56 -5.43
N ASP A 209 8.32 -10.39 -5.40
CA ASP A 209 8.96 -9.72 -6.55
C ASP A 209 8.06 -9.72 -7.80
N THR A 210 6.83 -9.21 -7.66
CA THR A 210 5.84 -9.07 -8.73
C THR A 210 5.76 -7.63 -9.21
N ARG A 211 6.84 -7.17 -9.86
CA ARG A 211 7.02 -5.76 -10.28
C ARG A 211 5.80 -5.16 -10.99
N GLY A 212 5.16 -5.90 -11.89
CA GLY A 212 3.98 -5.41 -12.63
C GLY A 212 2.81 -5.09 -11.71
N LEU A 213 2.52 -5.96 -10.74
CA LEU A 213 1.48 -5.75 -9.73
C LEU A 213 1.86 -4.58 -8.85
N ARG A 214 3.11 -4.55 -8.37
CA ARG A 214 3.63 -3.48 -7.50
C ARG A 214 3.45 -2.10 -8.11
N ILE A 215 3.78 -1.94 -9.39
CA ILE A 215 3.58 -0.68 -10.14
C ILE A 215 2.08 -0.33 -10.20
N LYS A 216 1.21 -1.30 -10.50
CA LYS A 216 -0.24 -1.06 -10.58
C LYS A 216 -0.84 -0.64 -9.24
N VAL A 217 -0.51 -1.35 -8.16
CA VAL A 217 -0.97 -1.03 -6.80
C VAL A 217 -0.44 0.34 -6.36
N PHE A 218 0.81 0.66 -6.71
CA PHE A 218 1.39 1.96 -6.41
C PHE A 218 0.68 3.10 -7.14
N ASP A 219 0.41 2.94 -8.44
CA ASP A 219 -0.35 3.91 -9.22
C ASP A 219 -1.73 4.13 -8.58
N LEU A 220 -2.40 3.06 -8.16
CA LEU A 220 -3.71 3.11 -7.51
C LEU A 220 -3.68 3.88 -6.18
N ILE A 221 -2.68 3.61 -5.32
CA ILE A 221 -2.47 4.35 -4.08
C ILE A 221 -2.27 5.84 -4.37
N GLN A 222 -1.43 6.19 -5.34
CA GLN A 222 -1.20 7.60 -5.69
C GLN A 222 -2.47 8.28 -6.23
N LEU A 223 -3.20 7.61 -7.12
CA LEU A 223 -4.45 8.15 -7.67
C LEU A 223 -5.46 8.40 -6.56
N ARG A 224 -5.60 7.46 -5.63
CA ARG A 224 -6.48 7.62 -4.47
C ARG A 224 -6.08 8.80 -3.61
N MET A 225 -4.79 8.93 -3.27
CA MET A 225 -4.31 10.09 -2.52
C MET A 225 -4.60 11.41 -3.26
N ALA A 226 -4.43 11.43 -4.58
CA ALA A 226 -4.73 12.61 -5.40
C ALA A 226 -6.23 12.92 -5.43
N ARG A 227 -7.08 11.92 -5.65
CA ARG A 227 -8.55 12.03 -5.65
C ARG A 227 -9.05 12.62 -4.34
N ASN A 228 -8.67 12.00 -3.22
CA ASN A 228 -9.15 12.40 -1.91
C ASN A 228 -8.60 13.78 -1.50
N ALA A 229 -7.42 14.16 -1.99
CA ALA A 229 -6.89 15.51 -1.84
C ALA A 229 -7.70 16.55 -2.64
N MET A 230 -8.16 16.22 -3.87
CA MET A 230 -9.03 17.08 -4.68
C MET A 230 -10.43 17.24 -4.07
N LEU A 231 -10.96 16.18 -3.46
CA LEU A 231 -12.28 16.17 -2.81
C LEU A 231 -12.27 16.76 -1.39
N TYR A 232 -11.12 17.23 -0.89
CA TYR A 232 -10.94 17.75 0.48
C TYR A 232 -11.38 16.77 1.57
N GLU A 233 -11.32 15.47 1.31
CA GLU A 233 -11.75 14.46 2.28
C GLU A 233 -10.90 14.51 3.53
N SER A 234 -11.51 14.40 4.71
CA SER A 234 -10.80 14.51 5.99
C SER A 234 -9.78 13.38 6.23
N ARG A 235 -9.90 12.24 5.51
CA ARG A 235 -9.08 11.02 5.67
C ARG A 235 -8.31 10.62 4.41
N TRP A 236 -7.80 11.59 3.65
CA TRP A 236 -7.05 11.30 2.42
C TRP A 236 -5.64 10.72 2.65
N LEU A 237 -5.15 10.72 3.90
CA LEU A 237 -3.92 10.02 4.29
C LEU A 237 -4.20 8.81 5.17
N PRO A 238 -3.34 7.77 5.09
CA PRO A 238 -3.43 6.58 5.92
C PRO A 238 -3.39 6.91 7.41
N ASP A 239 -3.85 6.01 8.26
CA ASP A 239 -3.76 6.17 9.70
C ASP A 239 -2.42 5.63 10.25
N PRO A 240 -2.04 5.98 11.50
CA PRO A 240 -0.76 5.56 12.06
C PRO A 240 -0.56 4.04 12.08
N ASP A 241 -1.66 3.30 12.25
CA ASP A 241 -1.63 1.83 12.26
C ASP A 241 -1.26 1.28 10.88
N ASP A 242 -1.77 1.90 9.80
CA ASP A 242 -1.40 1.55 8.43
C ASP A 242 0.09 1.82 8.16
N ILE A 243 0.60 2.97 8.63
CA ILE A 243 2.01 3.32 8.49
C ILE A 243 2.90 2.36 9.28
N THR A 244 2.47 1.96 10.47
CA THR A 244 3.16 0.97 11.31
C THR A 244 3.27 -0.35 10.58
N TYR A 245 2.14 -0.85 10.03
CA TYR A 245 2.12 -2.06 9.21
C TYR A 245 3.12 -1.97 8.04
N LEU A 246 3.13 -0.86 7.30
CA LEU A 246 4.06 -0.68 6.18
C LEU A 246 5.53 -0.66 6.61
N VAL A 247 5.86 0.02 7.70
CA VAL A 247 7.23 0.08 8.23
C VAL A 247 7.73 -1.28 8.69
N ASP A 248 6.85 -2.09 9.28
CA ASP A 248 7.19 -3.42 9.77
C ASP A 248 7.35 -4.45 8.64
N ASN A 249 6.72 -4.22 7.48
CA ASN A 249 6.67 -5.19 6.38
C ASN A 249 7.42 -4.78 5.11
N LEU A 250 7.94 -3.55 5.02
CA LEU A 250 8.67 -3.06 3.85
C LEU A 250 10.10 -2.66 4.19
N PRO A 251 11.03 -2.74 3.22
CA PRO A 251 12.37 -2.22 3.41
C PRO A 251 12.35 -0.69 3.59
N GLN A 252 13.29 -0.14 4.36
CA GLN A 252 13.34 1.29 4.68
C GLN A 252 13.43 2.20 3.45
N ASN A 253 14.00 1.71 2.36
CA ASN A 253 14.11 2.40 1.07
C ASN A 253 12.92 2.14 0.14
N SER A 254 11.83 1.55 0.63
CA SER A 254 10.60 1.35 -0.16
C SER A 254 10.13 2.65 -0.79
N LYS A 255 9.75 2.57 -2.07
CA LYS A 255 9.20 3.70 -2.81
C LYS A 255 7.88 4.19 -2.23
N LEU A 256 7.09 3.29 -1.64
CA LEU A 256 5.82 3.65 -1.01
C LEU A 256 6.03 4.46 0.27
N LEU A 257 6.97 4.05 1.13
CA LEU A 257 7.33 4.82 2.31
C LEU A 257 7.89 6.21 1.95
N GLN A 258 8.74 6.28 0.91
CA GLN A 258 9.24 7.57 0.40
C GLN A 258 8.10 8.47 -0.08
N LEU A 259 7.16 7.94 -0.84
CA LEU A 259 5.98 8.66 -1.30
C LEU A 259 5.15 9.20 -0.12
N LEU A 260 4.80 8.32 0.82
CA LEU A 260 3.96 8.69 1.97
C LEU A 260 4.65 9.75 2.83
N SER A 261 5.96 9.63 3.07
CA SER A 261 6.71 10.63 3.84
C SER A 261 6.63 12.04 3.23
N ARG A 262 6.63 12.14 1.90
CA ARG A 262 6.47 13.40 1.16
C ARG A 262 5.07 13.98 1.31
N TYR A 263 4.03 13.16 1.19
CA TYR A 263 2.66 13.63 1.39
C TYR A 263 2.39 14.06 2.83
N TYR A 264 2.94 13.33 3.81
CA TYR A 264 2.87 13.70 5.23
C TYR A 264 3.56 15.02 5.54
N GLN A 265 4.68 15.30 4.85
CA GLN A 265 5.39 16.58 4.90
C GLN A 265 4.58 17.72 4.24
N ALA A 266 3.97 17.47 3.07
CA ALA A 266 3.18 18.46 2.35
C ALA A 266 1.92 18.91 3.11
N GLN A 267 1.41 18.09 4.03
CA GLN A 267 0.32 18.47 4.95
C GLN A 267 0.69 19.51 6.03
N SER A 268 1.91 20.07 6.00
CA SER A 268 2.42 21.07 6.95
C SER A 268 1.66 22.40 6.99
N ALA A 269 0.62 22.60 6.18
CA ALA A 269 -0.22 23.80 6.21
C ALA A 269 -1.23 23.85 7.37
N ARG A 270 -1.52 22.73 8.05
CA ARG A 270 -2.38 22.71 9.25
C ARG A 270 -1.53 22.86 10.52
N ALA A 271 -2.07 23.55 11.54
CA ALA A 271 -1.41 23.72 12.83
C ALA A 271 -0.91 22.37 13.38
N VAL A 272 0.40 22.26 13.59
CA VAL A 272 1.09 21.03 14.02
C VAL A 272 0.48 20.45 15.30
N GLU A 273 0.02 21.33 16.20
CA GLU A 273 -0.65 20.98 17.46
C GLU A 273 -1.85 20.04 17.24
N ARG A 274 -2.67 20.29 16.21
CA ARG A 274 -3.82 19.44 15.90
C ARG A 274 -3.42 18.04 15.40
N ARG A 275 -2.19 17.89 14.91
CA ARG A 275 -1.67 16.63 14.37
C ARG A 275 -0.87 15.85 15.41
N PHE A 276 -0.46 16.49 16.50
CA PHE A 276 0.44 15.90 17.49
C PHE A 276 -0.02 14.52 18.00
N PRO A 277 -1.32 14.29 18.35
CA PRO A 277 -1.77 12.97 18.76
C PRO A 277 -1.61 11.89 17.68
N LYS A 278 -1.86 12.23 16.40
CA LYS A 278 -1.68 11.31 15.27
C LYS A 278 -0.19 11.02 15.02
N LEU A 279 0.67 12.04 15.12
CA LEU A 279 2.12 11.90 14.93
C LEU A 279 2.77 11.06 16.05
N CYS A 280 2.30 11.16 17.30
CA CYS A 280 2.84 10.37 18.41
C CYS A 280 2.64 8.86 18.25
N ARG A 281 1.67 8.44 17.43
CA ARG A 281 1.40 7.03 17.13
C ARG A 281 2.19 6.50 15.93
N MET A 282 2.93 7.36 15.22
CA MET A 282 3.70 6.95 14.05
C MET A 282 5.02 6.28 14.43
N PRO A 283 5.53 5.33 13.63
CA PRO A 283 6.87 4.78 13.82
C PRO A 283 7.94 5.87 13.77
N SER A 284 8.90 5.82 14.69
CA SER A 284 9.98 6.81 14.79
C SER A 284 10.87 6.87 13.55
N SER A 285 11.11 5.72 12.91
CA SER A 285 11.83 5.62 11.64
C SER A 285 11.13 6.39 10.52
N PHE A 286 9.81 6.27 10.42
CA PHE A 286 9.01 7.01 9.44
C PHE A 286 8.96 8.51 9.75
N LEU A 287 8.84 8.89 11.03
CA LEU A 287 8.92 10.30 11.45
C LEU A 287 10.28 10.91 11.10
N ALA A 288 11.37 10.15 11.27
CA ALA A 288 12.71 10.59 10.86
C ALA A 288 12.78 10.81 9.34
N GLN A 289 12.16 9.95 8.52
CA GLN A 289 12.06 10.16 7.07
C GLN A 289 11.27 11.44 6.73
N CYS A 290 10.12 11.65 7.38
CA CYS A 290 9.32 12.87 7.20
C CYS A 290 10.12 14.13 7.59
N TYR A 291 10.88 14.05 8.68
CA TYR A 291 11.74 15.15 9.15
C TYR A 291 12.87 15.45 8.15
N LEU A 292 13.59 14.42 7.67
CA LEU A 292 14.63 14.58 6.66
C LEU A 292 14.06 15.20 5.37
N GLN A 293 12.88 14.77 4.92
CA GLN A 293 12.23 15.35 3.75
C GLN A 293 11.83 16.80 3.99
N SER A 294 11.39 17.14 5.21
CA SER A 294 11.07 18.53 5.60
C SER A 294 12.32 19.41 5.60
N MET A 295 13.46 18.90 6.10
CA MET A 295 14.74 19.61 6.06
C MET A 295 15.19 19.87 4.61
N ARG A 296 15.13 18.85 3.76
CA ARG A 296 15.47 18.98 2.33
C ARG A 296 14.60 20.02 1.63
N PHE A 297 13.29 19.97 1.87
CA PHE A 297 12.34 20.96 1.35
C PHE A 297 12.70 22.38 1.80
N MET A 298 13.01 22.57 3.09
CA MET A 298 13.40 23.89 3.61
C MET A 298 14.73 24.37 3.02
N GLN A 299 15.73 23.50 2.92
CA GLN A 299 17.00 23.83 2.28
C GLN A 299 16.81 24.22 0.80
N ALA A 300 16.00 23.46 0.07
CA ALA A 300 15.65 23.75 -1.32
C ALA A 300 14.90 25.08 -1.46
N LYS A 301 13.99 25.38 -0.53
CA LYS A 301 13.28 26.67 -0.48
C LYS A 301 14.22 27.84 -0.20
N HIS A 302 15.31 27.65 0.55
CA HIS A 302 16.28 28.70 0.85
C HIS A 302 17.45 28.75 -0.15
N CYS A 303 17.53 27.83 -1.10
CA CYS A 303 18.58 27.82 -2.11
C CYS A 303 18.26 28.82 -3.25
N PRO A 304 19.10 29.85 -3.48
CA PRO A 304 18.84 30.86 -4.51
C PRO A 304 18.76 30.25 -5.93
N THR A 305 19.55 29.23 -6.21
CA THR A 305 19.59 28.58 -7.53
C THR A 305 18.36 27.69 -7.76
N CYS A 306 17.86 27.00 -6.73
CA CYS A 306 16.56 26.30 -6.75
C CYS A 306 15.41 27.29 -6.94
N GLN A 307 15.42 28.41 -6.22
CA GLN A 307 14.41 29.46 -6.36
C GLN A 307 14.39 30.05 -7.78
N ALA A 308 15.58 30.21 -8.39
CA ALA A 308 15.71 30.64 -9.78
C ALA A 308 15.30 29.58 -10.81
N ARG A 309 14.83 28.39 -10.37
CA ARG A 309 14.49 27.22 -11.21
C ARG A 309 15.62 26.78 -12.13
N GLN A 310 16.86 27.05 -11.73
CA GLN A 310 18.04 26.62 -12.47
C GLN A 310 18.40 25.20 -12.06
N ARG A 311 18.64 24.31 -13.04
CA ARG A 311 19.20 22.99 -12.76
C ARG A 311 20.63 23.17 -12.27
N HIS A 312 20.92 22.61 -11.12
CA HIS A 312 22.26 22.61 -10.54
C HIS A 312 22.43 21.35 -9.69
N THR A 313 23.67 20.92 -9.57
CA THR A 313 24.05 19.76 -8.78
C THR A 313 24.40 20.22 -7.37
N HIS A 314 23.58 19.87 -6.39
CA HIS A 314 24.00 19.99 -5.00
C HIS A 314 24.85 18.82 -4.58
N ASP A 315 25.87 19.13 -3.79
CA ASP A 315 26.58 18.16 -2.98
C ASP A 315 25.64 17.73 -1.83
N ARG A 316 24.91 16.63 -2.05
CA ARG A 316 24.20 15.80 -1.06
C ARG A 316 23.08 16.42 -0.19
N ALA A 317 22.86 17.73 -0.20
CA ALA A 317 21.91 18.39 0.71
C ALA A 317 20.44 18.27 0.28
N HIS A 318 20.11 18.61 -0.98
CA HIS A 318 18.75 18.55 -1.53
C HIS A 318 18.78 18.45 -3.07
N THR A 319 17.64 18.15 -3.68
CA THR A 319 17.48 18.12 -5.14
C THR A 319 16.42 19.11 -5.62
N TRP A 320 16.32 19.31 -6.94
CA TRP A 320 15.25 20.13 -7.52
C TRP A 320 13.86 19.58 -7.15
N GLU A 321 13.71 18.25 -7.11
CA GLU A 321 12.46 17.60 -6.75
C GLU A 321 12.02 17.94 -5.32
N ASP A 322 12.96 18.28 -4.42
CA ASP A 322 12.64 18.72 -3.07
C ASP A 322 12.01 20.13 -3.02
N THR A 323 12.03 20.89 -4.12
CA THR A 323 11.31 22.19 -4.21
C THR A 323 9.82 22.03 -4.53
N VAL A 324 9.42 20.85 -4.98
CA VAL A 324 8.10 20.63 -5.56
C VAL A 324 7.18 19.98 -4.53
N PRO A 325 5.95 20.48 -4.32
CA PRO A 325 4.96 19.81 -3.47
C PRO A 325 4.72 18.38 -3.91
N ALA A 326 4.42 17.46 -2.98
CA ALA A 326 4.23 16.04 -3.29
C ALA A 326 3.25 15.79 -4.46
N GLN A 327 2.20 16.59 -4.59
CA GLN A 327 1.20 16.49 -5.65
C GLN A 327 1.70 16.92 -7.04
N ALA A 328 2.77 17.70 -7.09
CA ALA A 328 3.34 18.24 -8.33
C ALA A 328 4.67 17.57 -8.71
N ILE A 329 5.19 16.67 -7.86
CA ILE A 329 6.36 15.87 -8.18
C ILE A 329 6.01 14.95 -9.36
N GLY A 330 6.95 14.82 -10.30
CA GLY A 330 6.79 13.89 -11.41
C GLY A 330 6.55 12.47 -10.88
N PRO A 331 5.55 11.74 -11.41
CA PRO A 331 5.20 10.39 -10.93
C PRO A 331 6.41 9.45 -10.92
N CYS A 332 7.28 9.62 -11.92
CA CYS A 332 8.49 8.84 -12.12
C CYS A 332 9.53 8.98 -10.99
N VAL A 333 9.42 9.97 -10.11
CA VAL A 333 10.36 10.09 -8.98
C VAL A 333 10.14 8.97 -7.96
N CYS A 334 8.89 8.55 -7.80
CA CYS A 334 8.52 7.49 -6.86
C CYS A 334 8.20 6.17 -7.57
N HIS A 335 7.91 6.16 -8.87
CA HIS A 335 7.72 4.93 -9.63
C HIS A 335 9.01 4.15 -9.85
N GLU A 336 8.86 2.84 -10.01
CA GLU A 336 9.94 1.93 -10.33
C GLU A 336 10.10 1.79 -11.84
N HIS A 337 11.28 2.15 -12.35
CA HIS A 337 11.68 2.01 -13.74
C HIS A 337 12.98 1.19 -13.77
N GLY A 338 13.23 0.47 -14.85
CA GLY A 338 14.60 0.11 -15.21
C GLY A 338 15.39 1.34 -15.63
N ASP A 339 16.63 1.15 -16.06
CA ASP A 339 17.48 2.22 -16.62
C ASP A 339 17.03 2.66 -18.04
N ASP A 340 15.78 2.36 -18.39
CA ASP A 340 15.21 2.55 -19.71
C ASP A 340 14.45 3.88 -19.78
N LEU A 341 14.96 4.80 -20.60
CA LEU A 341 14.32 6.11 -20.83
C LEU A 341 12.95 5.95 -21.50
N GLU A 342 12.73 4.88 -22.27
CA GLU A 342 11.45 4.58 -22.90
C GLU A 342 10.40 4.24 -21.83
N GLU A 343 10.74 3.37 -20.88
CA GLU A 343 9.86 3.00 -19.77
C GLU A 343 9.50 4.20 -18.89
N ALA A 344 10.46 5.11 -18.65
CA ALA A 344 10.21 6.34 -17.91
C ALA A 344 9.24 7.28 -18.66
N ALA A 345 9.36 7.39 -19.99
CA ALA A 345 8.48 8.18 -20.82
C ALA A 345 7.06 7.58 -20.88
N GLU A 346 6.95 6.26 -21.07
CA GLU A 346 5.68 5.52 -21.02
C GLU A 346 4.98 5.68 -19.67
N CYS A 347 5.75 5.61 -18.57
CA CYS A 347 5.23 5.83 -17.23
C CYS A 347 4.68 7.25 -17.05
N GLN A 348 5.40 8.25 -17.55
CA GLN A 348 4.97 9.64 -17.46
C GLN A 348 3.69 9.87 -18.25
N GLU A 349 3.58 9.31 -19.47
CA GLU A 349 2.40 9.46 -20.30
C GLU A 349 1.19 8.74 -19.72
N ARG A 350 1.36 7.49 -19.27
CA ARG A 350 0.32 6.72 -18.57
C ARG A 350 -0.23 7.50 -17.37
N TRP A 351 0.65 8.11 -16.58
CA TRP A 351 0.23 8.89 -15.42
C TRP A 351 -0.54 10.15 -15.80
N LYS A 352 -0.10 10.87 -16.85
CA LYS A 352 -0.82 12.06 -17.33
C LYS A 352 -2.25 11.72 -17.72
N VAL A 353 -2.45 10.64 -18.48
CA VAL A 353 -3.78 10.17 -18.90
C VAL A 353 -4.64 9.89 -17.68
N ARG A 354 -4.17 9.05 -16.75
CA ARG A 354 -4.95 8.71 -15.54
C ARG A 354 -5.26 9.92 -14.65
N MET A 355 -4.33 10.86 -14.52
CA MET A 355 -4.56 12.09 -13.78
C MET A 355 -5.55 13.02 -14.47
N GLN A 356 -5.64 12.98 -15.80
CA GLN A 356 -6.66 13.72 -16.54
C GLN A 356 -8.02 13.05 -16.35
N ASP A 357 -8.11 11.73 -16.54
CA ASP A 357 -9.33 10.95 -16.31
C ASP A 357 -9.88 11.19 -14.89
N LEU A 358 -9.00 11.20 -13.88
CA LEU A 358 -9.38 11.48 -12.50
C LEU A 358 -9.92 12.91 -12.29
N LYS A 359 -9.33 13.91 -12.95
CA LYS A 359 -9.84 15.29 -12.88
C LYS A 359 -11.21 15.40 -13.52
N ASP A 360 -11.40 14.73 -14.64
CA ASP A 360 -12.66 14.72 -15.37
C ASP A 360 -13.75 14.03 -14.55
N GLU A 361 -13.43 12.90 -13.90
CA GLU A 361 -14.32 12.21 -12.94
C GLU A 361 -14.73 13.11 -11.76
N VAL A 362 -13.75 13.77 -11.14
CA VAL A 362 -14.01 14.68 -10.01
C VAL A 362 -14.86 15.88 -10.44
N ALA A 363 -14.61 16.45 -11.62
CA ALA A 363 -15.41 17.54 -12.18
C ALA A 363 -16.85 17.09 -12.43
N GLN A 364 -17.06 15.92 -13.05
CA GLN A 364 -18.38 15.37 -13.33
C GLN A 364 -19.19 15.10 -12.04
N LYS A 365 -18.52 14.63 -10.98
CA LYS A 365 -19.14 14.45 -9.65
C LYS A 365 -19.55 15.80 -9.05
N ALA A 366 -18.73 16.84 -9.18
CA ALA A 366 -19.06 18.18 -8.69
C ALA A 366 -20.29 18.76 -9.40
N ASP A 367 -20.39 18.61 -10.73
CA ASP A 367 -21.55 19.08 -11.52
C ASP A 367 -22.83 18.34 -11.15
N THR A 368 -22.74 17.03 -10.89
CA THR A 368 -23.90 16.21 -10.48
C THR A 368 -24.44 16.63 -9.12
N VAL A 369 -23.55 16.94 -8.17
CA VAL A 369 -23.93 17.43 -6.83
C VAL A 369 -24.58 18.81 -6.92
N ALA A 370 -24.03 19.72 -7.73
CA ALA A 370 -24.61 21.06 -7.95
C ALA A 370 -26.03 20.97 -8.54
N THR A 371 -26.22 20.14 -9.58
CA THR A 371 -27.53 19.94 -10.23
C THR A 371 -28.55 19.34 -9.25
N SER A 372 -28.14 18.40 -8.40
CA SER A 372 -29.02 17.78 -7.41
C SER A 372 -29.46 18.75 -6.31
N GLN A 373 -28.59 19.68 -5.91
CA GLN A 373 -28.92 20.72 -4.93
C GLN A 373 -29.92 21.73 -5.50
N GLU A 374 -29.78 22.12 -6.77
CA GLU A 374 -30.72 23.02 -7.45
C GLU A 374 -32.14 22.41 -7.55
N ILE A 375 -32.24 21.11 -7.83
CA ILE A 375 -33.54 20.41 -7.91
C ILE A 375 -34.25 20.39 -6.54
N ILE A 376 -33.51 20.23 -5.44
CA ILE A 376 -34.10 20.22 -4.07
C ILE A 376 -34.63 21.61 -3.68
N THR A 377 -34.01 22.69 -4.17
CA THR A 377 -34.49 24.08 -3.92
C THR A 377 -35.70 24.50 -4.75
N ILE A 378 -36.12 23.72 -5.76
CA ILE A 378 -37.22 24.07 -6.68
C ILE A 378 -38.54 23.34 -6.32
N VAL A 379 -38.58 22.58 -5.22
CA VAL A 379 -39.84 21.99 -4.72
C VAL A 379 -40.42 22.89 -3.61
N PRO A 380 -41.49 23.67 -3.89
CA PRO A 380 -42.10 24.60 -2.93
C PRO A 380 -42.90 23.91 -1.81
#